data_AF-A0A386REK6-F1
#
_entry.id   AF-A0A386REK6-F1
#
_cell.length_a   1.000
_cell.length_b   1.000
_cell.length_c   1.000
_cell.angle_alpha   90.00
_cell.angle_beta   90.00
_cell.angle_gamma   90.00
#
_symmetry.space_group_name_H-M   'P 1'
#
loop_
_entity.id
_entity.type
_entity.pdbx_description
1 polymer ?
#
loop_
_entity_poly.entity_id
_entity_poly.type
_entity_poly.pdbx_seq_one_letter_code
_entity_poly.pdbx_strand_id
1 'polypeptide(L)'
;MLEKKTYLLSRATMLLSNSLFGMIIIWWLQTQTGKSSLVGLTNAIFSITAALSIFYGPIIDKHSFKRTSQTSLLVQTILLFLLTAVMFWLSHDIVLTILISIISKRY
;
A
#
# COMPACT_ATOMS: atom_id res chain seq x y z
N MET A 1 27.80 -1.44 4.51
CA MET A 1 26.78 -2.22 5.26
C MET A 1 25.93 -1.22 6.06
N LEU A 2 24.61 -1.25 5.93
CA LEU A 2 23.72 -0.42 6.76
C LEU A 2 23.90 -0.80 8.24
N GLU A 3 23.96 0.18 9.13
CA GLU A 3 24.00 -0.09 10.56
C GLU A 3 22.75 -0.86 10.98
N LYS A 4 22.91 -1.99 11.68
CA LYS A 4 21.80 -2.88 12.03
C LYS A 4 20.66 -2.17 12.77
N LYS A 5 21.00 -1.16 13.59
CA LYS A 5 20.04 -0.35 14.35
C LYS A 5 19.15 0.51 13.45
N THR A 6 19.73 1.23 12.49
CA THR A 6 18.98 2.09 11.57
C THR A 6 18.11 1.28 10.62
N TYR A 7 18.60 0.11 10.17
CA TYR A 7 17.80 -0.82 9.36
C TYR A 7 16.57 -1.39 10.11
N LEU A 8 16.74 -1.78 11.38
CA LEU A 8 15.62 -2.29 12.18
C LEU A 8 14.56 -1.22 12.42
N LEU A 9 14.99 0.01 12.70
CA LEU A 9 14.08 1.14 12.88
C LEU A 9 13.32 1.43 11.58
N SER A 10 14.01 1.55 10.44
CA SER A 10 13.35 1.79 9.15
C SER A 10 12.34 0.70 8.80
N ARG A 11 12.68 -0.57 9.10
CA ARG A 11 11.79 -1.71 8.85
C ARG A 11 10.57 -1.71 9.77
N ALA A 12 10.75 -1.36 11.04
CA ALA A 12 9.66 -1.24 12.01
C ALA A 12 8.69 -0.11 11.60
N THR A 13 9.21 1.05 11.24
CA THR A 13 8.40 2.18 10.76
C THR A 13 7.63 1.81 9.50
N MET A 14 8.28 1.16 8.52
CA MET A 14 7.63 0.71 7.29
C MET A 14 6.48 -0.29 7.56
N LEU A 15 6.71 -1.29 8.43
CA LEU A 15 5.69 -2.27 8.82
C LEU A 15 4.51 -1.60 9.53
N LEU A 16 4.79 -0.68 10.43
CA LEU A 16 3.77 0.06 11.18
C LEU A 16 2.95 0.96 10.24
N SER A 17 3.60 1.71 9.35
CA SER A 17 2.93 2.52 8.33
C SER A 17 2.02 1.69 7.43
N ASN A 18 2.48 0.53 6.93
CA ASN A 18 1.66 -0.36 6.10
C ASN A 18 0.44 -0.92 6.86
N SER A 19 0.60 -1.19 8.15
CA SER A 19 -0.48 -1.70 8.99
C SER A 19 -1.53 -0.61 9.25
N LEU A 20 -1.09 0.61 9.59
CA LEU A 20 -1.97 1.77 9.77
C LEU A 20 -2.71 2.12 8.49
N PHE A 21 -2.02 2.10 7.34
CA PHE A 21 -2.63 2.36 6.03
C PHE A 21 -3.78 1.39 5.77
N GLY A 22 -3.54 0.08 5.93
CA GLY A 22 -4.58 -0.94 5.75
C GLY A 22 -5.78 -0.73 6.68
N MET A 23 -5.51 -0.42 7.95
CA MET A 23 -6.54 -0.17 8.96
C MET A 23 -7.42 1.03 8.59
N ILE A 24 -6.81 2.17 8.24
CA ILE A 24 -7.54 3.41 7.93
C ILE A 24 -8.42 3.23 6.68
N ILE A 25 -7.93 2.56 5.63
CA ILE A 25 -8.70 2.32 4.41
C ILE A 25 -9.89 1.40 4.67
N ILE A 26 -9.69 0.31 5.42
CA ILE A 26 -10.77 -0.61 5.79
C ILE A 26 -11.82 0.11 6.63
N TRP A 27 -11.38 0.91 7.61
CA TRP A 27 -12.28 1.67 8.46
C TRP A 27 -13.08 2.70 7.65
N TRP A 28 -12.41 3.47 6.79
CA TRP A 28 -13.07 4.43 5.91
C TRP A 28 -14.09 3.73 5.00
N LEU A 29 -13.74 2.60 4.38
CA LEU A 29 -14.65 1.85 3.52
C LEU A 29 -15.90 1.37 4.28
N GLN A 30 -15.72 0.88 5.52
CA GLN A 30 -16.83 0.49 6.39
C GLN A 30 -17.73 1.69 6.73
N THR A 31 -17.15 2.86 7.02
CA THR A 31 -17.93 4.07 7.33
C THR A 31 -18.73 4.61 6.15
N GLN A 32 -18.21 4.49 4.91
CA GLN A 32 -18.88 5.00 3.71
C GLN A 32 -19.97 4.06 3.18
N THR A 33 -19.73 2.75 3.21
CA THR A 33 -20.65 1.78 2.58
C THR A 33 -21.54 1.02 3.56
N GLY A 34 -21.13 0.88 4.82
CA GLY A 34 -21.81 0.04 5.80
C GLY A 34 -21.85 -1.46 5.46
N LYS A 35 -21.19 -1.89 4.38
CA LYS A 35 -21.26 -3.25 3.84
C LYS A 35 -20.03 -4.06 4.23
N SER A 36 -20.23 -5.01 5.14
CA SER A 36 -19.17 -5.94 5.58
C SER A 36 -18.58 -6.79 4.44
N SER A 37 -19.36 -7.10 3.40
CA SER A 37 -18.90 -7.85 2.23
C SER A 37 -17.82 -7.11 1.42
N LEU A 38 -17.94 -5.79 1.26
CA LEU A 38 -16.97 -4.97 0.54
C LEU A 38 -15.66 -4.84 1.31
N VAL A 39 -15.74 -4.75 2.64
CA VAL A 39 -14.56 -4.81 3.52
C VAL A 39 -13.85 -6.15 3.40
N GLY A 40 -14.59 -7.26 3.45
CA GLY A 40 -14.04 -8.61 3.28
C GLY A 40 -13.33 -8.80 1.94
N LEU A 41 -13.96 -8.37 0.84
CA LEU A 41 -13.35 -8.41 -0.51
C LEU A 41 -12.08 -7.58 -0.58
N THR A 42 -12.08 -6.35 -0.06
CA THR A 42 -10.90 -5.48 -0.06
C THR A 42 -9.74 -6.11 0.70
N ASN A 43 -10.02 -6.75 1.84
CA ASN A 43 -9.01 -7.43 2.64
C ASN A 43 -8.44 -8.68 1.94
N ALA A 44 -9.30 -9.44 1.24
CA ALA A 44 -8.87 -10.56 0.41
C ALA A 44 -7.96 -10.08 -0.73
N ILE A 45 -8.33 -9.01 -1.42
CA ILE A 45 -7.52 -8.45 -2.51
C ILE A 45 -6.17 -7.93 -2.00
N PHE A 46 -6.12 -7.27 -0.84
CA PHE A 46 -4.85 -6.89 -0.22
C PHE A 46 -3.95 -8.09 0.07
N SER A 47 -4.52 -9.20 0.53
CA SER A 47 -3.77 -10.44 0.81
C SER A 47 -3.25 -11.09 -0.48
N ILE A 48 -4.08 -11.15 -1.53
CA ILE A 48 -3.68 -11.69 -2.84
C ILE A 48 -2.58 -10.83 -3.47
N THR A 49 -2.73 -9.50 -3.39
CA THR A 49 -1.73 -8.55 -3.91
C THR A 49 -0.38 -8.72 -3.22
N ALA A 50 -0.36 -9.08 -1.93
CA ALA A 50 0.86 -9.46 -1.23
C ALA A 50 1.48 -10.76 -1.79
N ALA A 51 0.66 -11.77 -2.08
CA ALA A 51 1.09 -13.04 -2.67
C ALA A 51 1.67 -12.90 -4.09
N LEU A 52 1.22 -11.91 -4.87
CA LEU A 52 1.82 -11.59 -6.17
C LEU A 52 3.29 -11.14 -6.07
N SER A 53 3.84 -10.91 -4.86
CA SER A 53 5.25 -10.59 -4.64
C SER A 53 6.24 -11.54 -5.27
N ILE A 54 5.86 -12.82 -5.39
CA ILE A 54 6.71 -13.87 -5.96
C ILE A 54 7.11 -13.54 -7.41
N PHE A 55 6.25 -12.88 -8.17
CA PHE A 55 6.53 -12.50 -9.56
C PHE A 55 7.44 -11.27 -9.71
N TYR A 56 7.53 -10.44 -8.66
CA TYR A 56 8.32 -9.20 -8.70
C TYR A 56 9.76 -9.40 -8.22
N GLY A 57 10.05 -10.48 -7.48
CA GLY A 57 11.42 -10.83 -7.04
C GLY A 57 12.44 -10.85 -8.20
N PRO A 58 12.19 -11.58 -9.30
CA PRO A 58 13.09 -11.64 -10.44
C PRO A 58 13.31 -10.30 -11.16
N ILE A 59 12.40 -9.34 -11.02
CA ILE A 59 12.51 -7.99 -11.60
C ILE A 59 13.38 -7.10 -10.70
N ILE A 60 13.22 -7.23 -9.38
CA ILE A 60 14.01 -6.49 -8.38
C ILE A 60 15.48 -6.94 -8.43
N ASP A 61 15.73 -8.23 -8.62
CA ASP A 61 17.09 -8.80 -8.66
C ASP A 61 17.92 -8.34 -9.88
N LYS A 62 17.27 -7.87 -10.96
CA LYS A 62 17.95 -7.35 -12.16
C LYS A 62 18.43 -5.91 -12.01
N HIS A 63 17.97 -5.19 -11.00
CA HIS A 63 18.26 -3.76 -10.81
C HIS A 63 19.02 -3.50 -9.51
N SER A 64 19.80 -2.42 -9.47
CA SER A 64 20.56 -2.04 -8.28
C SER A 64 19.63 -1.77 -7.09
N PHE A 65 19.84 -2.47 -5.98
CA PHE A 65 19.04 -2.40 -4.75
C PHE A 65 18.70 -0.97 -4.31
N LYS A 66 19.68 -0.06 -4.37
CA LYS A 66 19.51 1.35 -3.95
C LYS A 66 18.54 2.10 -4.85
N ARG A 67 18.62 1.87 -6.16
CA ARG A 67 17.76 2.54 -7.16
C ARG A 67 16.34 2.01 -7.08
N THR A 68 16.17 0.69 -6.98
CA THR A 68 14.86 0.03 -6.87
C THR A 68 14.13 0.44 -5.60
N SER A 69 14.83 0.54 -4.47
CA SER A 69 14.24 0.97 -3.20
C SER A 69 13.78 2.44 -3.24
N GLN A 70 14.60 3.34 -3.79
CA GLN A 70 14.23 4.75 -3.93
C GLN A 70 13.04 4.95 -4.86
N THR A 71 13.00 4.22 -5.99
CA THR A 71 11.86 4.30 -6.92
C THR A 71 10.57 3.76 -6.30
N SER A 72 10.64 2.67 -5.51
CA SER A 72 9.46 2.13 -4.83
C SER A 72 8.86 3.13 -3.84
N LEU A 73 9.70 3.73 -2.99
CA LEU A 73 9.26 4.73 -2.01
C LEU A 73 8.65 5.98 -2.69
N LEU A 74 9.24 6.42 -3.81
CA LEU A 74 8.74 7.56 -4.57
C LEU A 74 7.35 7.24 -5.17
N VAL A 75 7.21 6.07 -5.80
CA VAL A 75 5.92 5.60 -6.35
C VAL A 75 4.87 5.46 -5.24
N GLN A 76 5.22 4.84 -4.10
CA GLN A 76 4.32 4.70 -2.95
C GLN A 76 3.83 6.08 -2.45
N THR A 77 4.74 7.04 -2.34
CA THR A 77 4.42 8.40 -1.88
C THR A 77 3.47 9.10 -2.85
N ILE A 78 3.74 9.06 -4.16
CA ILE A 78 2.85 9.66 -5.17
C ILE A 78 1.46 9.04 -5.11
N LEU A 79 1.38 7.71 -5.02
CA LEU A 79 0.11 7.00 -4.95
C LEU A 79 -0.68 7.32 -3.67
N LEU A 80 0.01 7.56 -2.55
CA LEU A 80 -0.60 8.03 -1.30
C LEU A 80 -1.21 9.43 -1.46
N PHE A 81 -0.49 10.37 -2.06
CA PHE A 81 -1.03 11.71 -2.33
C PHE A 81 -2.22 11.67 -3.31
N LEU A 82 -2.13 10.83 -4.35
CA LEU A 82 -3.22 10.63 -5.29
C LEU A 82 -4.45 10.04 -4.59
N LEU A 83 -4.26 9.06 -3.70
CA LEU A 83 -5.33 8.46 -2.93
C LEU A 83 -6.02 9.50 -2.04
N THR A 84 -5.25 10.33 -1.32
CA THR A 84 -5.80 11.41 -0.51
C THR A 84 -6.59 12.41 -1.35
N ALA A 85 -6.08 12.78 -2.53
CA ALA A 85 -6.78 13.66 -3.46
C ALA A 85 -8.11 13.04 -3.93
N VAL A 86 -8.11 11.76 -4.30
CA VAL A 86 -9.32 11.03 -4.71
C VAL A 86 -10.34 10.95 -3.57
N MET A 87 -9.90 10.63 -2.36
CA MET A 87 -10.79 10.55 -1.20
C MET A 87 -11.44 11.91 -0.84
N PHE A 88 -10.74 13.03 -1.09
CA PHE A 88 -11.24 14.36 -0.80
C PHE A 88 -12.13 14.93 -1.91
N TRP A 89 -11.77 14.69 -3.18
CA TRP A 89 -12.45 15.30 -4.35
C TRP A 89 -13.49 14.39 -5.02
N LEU A 90 -13.31 13.07 -4.99
CA LEU A 90 -14.18 12.06 -5.61
C LEU A 90 -14.73 11.08 -4.56
N SER A 91 -15.21 11.61 -3.43
CA SER A 91 -15.68 10.82 -2.28
C SER A 91 -16.78 9.78 -2.58
N HIS A 92 -17.48 9.90 -3.72
CA HIS A 92 -18.51 8.94 -4.15
C HIS A 92 -17.97 7.74 -4.94
N ASP A 93 -16.73 7.81 -5.45
CA ASP A 93 -16.17 6.78 -6.34
C ASP A 93 -15.37 5.73 -5.56
N ILE A 94 -16.13 4.86 -4.89
CA ILE A 94 -15.60 3.82 -3.98
C ILE A 94 -14.68 2.84 -4.73
N VAL A 95 -14.98 2.53 -6.00
CA VAL A 95 -14.20 1.60 -6.82
C VAL A 95 -12.81 2.17 -7.12
N LEU A 96 -12.73 3.45 -7.48
CA LEU A 96 -11.47 4.14 -7.75
C LEU A 96 -10.59 4.19 -6.50
N THR A 97 -11.20 4.45 -5.33
CA THR A 97 -10.50 4.50 -4.04
C THR A 97 -9.92 3.14 -3.65
N ILE A 98 -10.66 2.05 -3.87
CA ILE A 98 -10.18 0.68 -3.62
C ILE A 98 -9.01 0.35 -4.57
N LEU A 99 -9.13 0.66 -5.86
CA LEU A 99 -8.09 0.39 -6.86
C LEU A 99 -6.76 1.09 -6.50
N ILE A 100 -6.80 2.39 -6.20
CA ILE A 100 -5.60 3.14 -5.84
C ILE A 100 -5.03 2.62 -4.53
N SER A 101 -5.87 2.28 -3.54
CA SER A 101 -5.41 1.72 -2.26
C SER A 101 -4.67 0.39 -2.42
N ILE A 102 -5.14 -0.48 -3.33
CA ILE A 102 -4.48 -1.77 -3.63
C ILE A 102 -3.09 -1.54 -4.23
N ILE A 103 -2.99 -0.59 -5.16
CA ILE A 103 -1.73 -0.27 -5.83
C ILE A 103 -0.77 0.38 -4.83
N SER A 104 -1.23 1.32 -4.00
CA SER A 104 -0.41 1.98 -2.96
C SER A 104 0.14 1.01 -1.93
N LYS A 105 -0.62 -0.02 -1.53
CA LYS A 105 -0.18 -1.01 -0.53
C LYS A 105 0.98 -1.89 -1.01
N ARG A 106 1.20 -1.93 -2.33
CA ARG A 106 2.16 -2.85 -2.96
C ARG A 106 3.57 -2.27 -3.10
N TYR A 107 3.67 -0.97 -3.32
CA TYR A 107 4.94 -0.24 -3.47
C TYR A 107 5.48 0.26 -2.14
#